data_AF-A0A1L6ZJC1-F1
#
_entry.id   AF-A0A1L6ZJC1-F1
#
_cell.length_a   1.000
_cell.length_b   1.000
_cell.length_c   1.000
_cell.angle_alpha   90.00
_cell.angle_beta   90.00
_cell.angle_gamma   90.00
#
_symmetry.space_group_name_H-M   'P 1'
#
loop_
_entity.id
_entity.type
_entity.pdbx_description
1 polymer ?
#
loop_
_entity_poly.entity_id
_entity_poly.type
_entity_poly.pdbx_seq_one_letter_code
_entity_poly.pdbx_strand_id
1 'polypeptide(L)' 'MDVQYAQSAIFAPSDFEFARDGIVGECNPNIEMVVVGDVDLEILRRQRQDGTVRQLKDRRRDVYHIEYKK' A
#
# COMPACT_ATOMS: atom_id res chain seq x y z
N MET A 1 -9.06 14.70 27.13
CA MET A 1 -9.90 14.97 25.94
C MET A 1 -9.45 13.92 24.94
N ASP A 2 -10.08 12.75 24.97
CA ASP A 2 -9.57 11.55 24.31
C ASP A 2 -10.26 11.39 22.96
N VAL A 3 -10.13 12.42 22.12
CA VAL A 3 -10.55 12.32 20.72
C VAL A 3 -9.41 11.67 19.97
N GLN A 4 -9.58 10.39 19.62
CA GLN A 4 -8.63 9.68 18.78
C GLN A 4 -8.93 10.02 17.33
N TYR A 5 -7.92 10.48 16.59
CA TYR A 5 -8.04 10.64 15.15
C TYR A 5 -8.04 9.27 14.49
N ALA A 6 -9.11 8.97 13.74
CA ALA A 6 -9.19 7.75 12.96
C ALA A 6 -9.69 8.06 11.55
N GLN A 7 -8.91 7.62 10.55
CA GLN A 7 -9.27 7.69 9.15
C GLN A 7 -8.73 6.44 8.45
N SER A 8 -9.58 5.43 8.32
CA SER A 8 -9.22 4.16 7.69
C SER A 8 -9.22 4.30 6.16
N ALA A 9 -8.35 3.58 5.47
CA ALA A 9 -8.26 3.60 4.01
C ALA A 9 -7.71 2.28 3.46
N ILE A 10 -8.04 1.99 2.21
CA ILE A 10 -7.54 0.88 1.41
C ILE A 10 -6.59 1.46 0.36
N PHE A 11 -5.33 1.05 0.39
CA PHE A 11 -4.31 1.52 -0.55
C PHE A 11 -3.93 0.43 -1.55
N ALA A 12 -3.65 0.86 -2.77
CA ALA A 12 -3.11 0.06 -3.86
C ALA A 12 -1.72 0.59 -4.27
N PRO A 13 -0.89 -0.22 -4.96
CA PRO A 13 0.35 0.28 -5.55
C PRO A 13 0.10 1.44 -6.51
N SER A 14 1.06 2.35 -6.66
CA SER A 14 0.99 3.46 -7.59
C SER A 14 1.66 3.07 -8.91
N ASP A 15 0.94 2.34 -9.76
CA ASP A 15 1.36 2.01 -11.13
C ASP A 15 0.16 2.15 -12.08
N PHE A 16 0.40 2.09 -13.39
CA PHE A 16 -0.58 2.43 -14.43
C PHE A 16 -1.89 1.63 -14.35
N GLU A 17 -1.82 0.38 -13.88
CA GLU A 17 -3.00 -0.51 -13.75
C GLU A 17 -3.82 -0.26 -12.48
N PHE A 18 -3.36 0.61 -11.58
CA PHE A 18 -4.02 0.91 -10.31
C PHE A 18 -4.60 2.33 -10.27
N ALA A 19 -5.33 2.64 -9.19
CA ALA A 19 -5.83 3.98 -8.95
C ALA A 19 -4.67 5.01 -9.00
N ARG A 20 -4.90 6.13 -9.70
CA ARG A 20 -3.89 7.18 -9.91
C ARG A 20 -3.22 7.64 -8.62
N ASP A 21 -4.03 7.81 -7.58
CA ASP A 21 -3.58 8.31 -6.28
C ASP A 21 -3.19 7.18 -5.32
N GLY A 22 -3.26 5.92 -5.76
CA GLY A 22 -3.00 4.73 -4.93
C GLY A 22 -4.04 4.49 -3.82
N ILE A 23 -5.17 5.20 -3.85
CA ILE A 23 -6.26 5.09 -2.87
C ILE A 23 -7.43 4.39 -3.54
N VAL A 24 -7.78 3.21 -3.04
CA VAL A 24 -8.95 2.43 -3.49
C VAL A 24 -10.22 2.90 -2.78
N GLY A 25 -10.08 3.30 -1.52
CA GLY A 25 -11.16 3.90 -0.73
C GLY A 25 -10.65 4.47 0.57
N GLU A 26 -11.30 5.51 1.07
CA GLU A 26 -10.92 6.23 2.29
C GLU A 26 -12.18 6.59 3.08
N CYS A 27 -12.14 6.44 4.40
CA CYS A 27 -13.20 6.85 5.30
C CYS A 27 -13.12 8.35 5.60
N ASN A 28 -14.25 8.94 5.99
CA ASN A 28 -14.24 10.27 6.59
C ASN A 28 -13.61 10.22 8.00
N PRO A 29 -12.83 11.24 8.40
CA PRO A 29 -12.16 11.24 9.69
C PRO A 29 -13.16 11.31 10.85
N ASN A 30 -12.93 10.50 11.88
CA ASN A 30 -13.69 10.48 13.13
C ASN A 30 -15.19 10.13 12.97
N ILE A 31 -15.54 9.43 11.90
CA ILE A 31 -16.90 8.93 11.65
C ILE A 31 -16.86 7.40 11.59
N GLU A 32 -17.81 6.74 12.25
CA GLU A 32 -18.01 5.30 12.14
C GLU A 32 -18.52 4.97 10.73
N MET A 33 -17.69 4.31 9.93
CA MET A 33 -17.97 4.01 8.53
C MET A 33 -17.27 2.72 8.10
N VAL A 34 -17.91 1.98 7.20
CA VAL A 34 -17.32 0.84 6.52
C VAL A 34 -17.05 1.23 5.07
N VAL A 35 -15.79 1.09 4.63
CA VAL A 35 -15.38 1.26 3.23
C VAL A 35 -15.11 -0.10 2.62
N VAL A 36 -15.68 -0.32 1.43
CA VAL A 36 -15.50 -1.53 0.63
C VAL A 36 -14.90 -1.14 -0.71
N GLY A 37 -13.84 -1.82 -1.12
CA GLY A 37 -13.17 -1.59 -2.40
C GLY A 37 -12.77 -2.90 -3.05
N ASP A 38 -12.99 -3.01 -4.35
CA ASP A 38 -12.59 -4.17 -5.14
C ASP A 38 -11.08 -4.12 -5.42
N VAL A 39 -10.41 -5.24 -5.20
CA VAL A 39 -8.97 -5.38 -5.45
C VAL A 39 -8.72 -6.63 -6.28
N ASP A 40 -8.16 -6.44 -7.47
CA ASP A 40 -7.75 -7.54 -8.33
C ASP A 40 -6.33 -8.03 -7.97
N LEU A 41 -6.25 -9.24 -7.44
CA LEU A 41 -5.00 -9.86 -7.03
C LEU A 41 -4.18 -10.40 -8.21
N GLU A 42 -4.79 -10.67 -9.37
CA GLU A 42 -4.08 -11.13 -10.57
C GLU A 42 -3.25 -9.99 -11.16
N ILE A 43 -3.83 -8.78 -11.24
CA ILE A 43 -3.11 -7.56 -11.62
C ILE A 43 -1.94 -7.32 -10.67
N LEU A 44 -2.17 -7.43 -9.35
CA LEU A 44 -1.12 -7.28 -8.35
C LEU A 44 0.01 -8.31 -8.53
N ARG A 45 -0.32 -9.55 -8.87
CA ARG A 45 0.66 -10.61 -9.10
C ARG A 45 1.49 -10.35 -10.34
N ARG A 46 0.85 -9.96 -11.45
CA ARG A 46 1.53 -9.60 -12.71
C ARG A 46 2.47 -8.42 -12.53
N GLN A 47 2.01 -7.34 -11.90
CA GLN A 47 2.84 -6.16 -11.61
C GLN A 47 4.06 -6.48 -10.75
N ARG A 48 3.93 -7.35 -9.75
CA ARG A 48 5.09 -7.80 -8.95
C ARG A 48 6.09 -8.63 -9.76
N GLN A 49 5.64 -9.29 -10.83
CA GLN A 49 6.50 -10.14 -11.66
C GLN A 49 7.19 -9.35 -12.77
N ASP A 50 6.39 -8.61 -13.55
CA ASP A 50 6.76 -8.02 -14.84
C ASP A 50 6.50 -6.51 -14.91
N GLY A 51 6.06 -5.89 -13.81
CA GLY A 51 5.84 -4.46 -13.72
C GLY A 51 7.10 -3.62 -13.93
N THR A 52 6.89 -2.33 -14.19
CA THR A 52 7.96 -1.37 -14.49
C THR A 52 8.86 -1.14 -13.28
N VAL A 53 8.27 -1.14 -12.07
CA VAL A 53 8.98 -0.89 -10.82
C VAL A 53 8.84 -2.11 -9.90
N ARG A 54 9.95 -2.80 -9.63
CA ARG A 54 9.96 -4.06 -8.86
C ARG A 54 10.70 -3.92 -7.54
N GLN A 55 10.31 -2.93 -6.73
CA GLN A 55 10.99 -2.57 -5.47
C GLN A 55 11.26 -3.75 -4.52
N LEU A 56 10.37 -4.75 -4.47
CA LEU A 56 10.56 -5.93 -3.62
C LEU A 56 11.66 -6.88 -4.14
N LYS A 57 11.82 -6.99 -5.46
CA LYS A 57 12.85 -7.83 -6.10
C LYS A 57 14.18 -7.09 -6.22
N ASP A 58 14.13 -5.81 -6.59
CA ASP A 58 15.32 -5.00 -6.84
C ASP A 58 15.98 -4.47 -5.55
N ARG A 59 15.40 -4.78 -4.38
CA ARG A 59 15.92 -4.37 -3.08
C ARG A 59 17.31 -4.95 -2.85
N ARG A 60 18.32 -4.06 -2.83
CA ARG A 60 19.72 -4.36 -2.50
C ARG A 60 19.93 -4.63 -1.01
N ARG A 61 19.65 -5.87 -0.60
CA ARG A 61 19.89 -6.33 0.78
C ARG A 61 21.37 -6.36 1.14
N ASP A 62 22.25 -6.42 0.17
CA ASP A 62 23.72 -6.32 0.33
C ASP A 62 24.17 -4.96 0.88
N VAL A 63 23.53 -3.87 0.44
CA VAL A 63 23.90 -2.50 0.85
C VAL A 63 23.16 -2.04 2.10
N TYR A 64 21.89 -2.42 2.21
CA TYR A 64 21.00 -1.93 3.28
C TYR A 64 20.79 -2.95 4.41
N HIS A 65 21.72 -3.89 4.61
CA HIS A 65 21.68 -4.78 5.76
C HIS A 65 22.11 -4.03 7.02
N ILE A 66 21.31 -4.12 8.09
CA ILE A 66 21.62 -3.51 9.39
C ILE A 66 21.74 -4.63 10.43
N GLU A 67 22.92 -4.76 11.01
CA GLU A 67 23.14 -5.59 12.20
C GLU A 67 23.07 -4.69 13.45
N TYR A 68 22.01 -4.86 14.25
CA TYR A 68 21.88 -4.17 15.52
C TYR A 68 22.86 -4.79 16.53
N LYS A 69 23.80 -3.98 17.04
CA LYS A 69 24.65 -4.39 18.16
C LYS A 69 23.84 -4.38 19.45
N LYS A 70 23.95 -5.47 20.20
CA LYS A 70 23.29 -5.69 21.48
C LYS A 70 24.01 -4.98 22.62
#